data_AF-Q8TDC6-F1
#
_entry.id   AF-Q8TDC6-F1
#
_cell.length_a   1.000
_cell.length_b   1.000
_cell.length_c   1.000
_cell.angle_alpha   90.00
_cell.angle_beta   90.00
_cell.angle_gamma   90.00
#
_symmetry.space_group_name_H-M   'P 1'
#
loop_
_entity.id
_entity.type
_entity.pdbx_description
1 polymer ?
#
loop_
_entity_poly.entity_id
_entity_poly.type
_entity_poly.pdbx_seq_one_letter_code
_entity_poly.pdbx_strand_id
1 'polypeptide(L)'
;PLTLLWSVTVSMFPFGGFIGSLLVGPLVNKFGRKGALLFNNIFSIVPAILMGCSRVATSFELIIIPRLLVGVCAGVSSNVVPMYLGELAPKNLRGALGVVPQLFITV
;
A
#
# COMPACT_ATOMS: atom_id res chain seq x y z
N PRO A 1 -12.37 25.98 5.20
CA PRO A 1 -11.96 25.07 6.32
C PRO A 1 -12.18 23.59 5.99
N LEU A 2 -13.38 23.17 5.55
CA LEU A 2 -13.68 21.77 5.23
C LEU A 2 -12.92 21.24 4.00
N THR A 3 -12.74 22.09 2.97
CA THR A 3 -11.97 21.77 1.76
C THR A 3 -10.49 21.53 2.07
N LEU A 4 -9.87 22.34 2.93
CA LEU A 4 -8.47 22.13 3.35
C LEU A 4 -8.29 20.80 4.09
N LEU A 5 -9.20 20.47 5.00
CA LEU A 5 -9.16 19.21 5.74
C LEU A 5 -9.29 18.00 4.80
N TRP A 6 -10.18 18.10 3.82
CA TRP A 6 -10.34 17.07 2.79
C TRP A 6 -9.08 16.92 1.93
N SER A 7 -8.50 18.03 1.46
CA SER A 7 -7.25 18.02 0.69
C SER A 7 -6.09 17.39 1.46
N VAL A 8 -5.94 17.75 2.74
CA VAL A 8 -4.91 17.15 3.62
C VAL A 8 -5.14 15.64 3.78
N THR A 9 -6.39 15.22 3.96
CA THR A 9 -6.73 13.80 4.10
C THR A 9 -6.37 12.99 2.85
N VAL A 10 -6.63 13.53 1.64
CA VAL A 10 -6.30 12.88 0.38
C VAL A 10 -4.80 12.89 0.12
N SER A 11 -4.09 13.98 0.42
CA SER A 11 -2.63 14.07 0.21
C SER A 11 -1.82 13.16 1.14
N MET A 12 -2.38 12.74 2.27
CA MET A 12 -1.71 11.80 3.18
C MET A 12 -1.59 10.38 2.61
N PHE A 13 -2.41 10.02 1.63
CA PHE A 13 -2.31 8.73 0.93
C PHE A 13 -1.02 8.60 0.10
N PRO A 14 -0.70 9.49 -0.86
CA PRO A 14 0.56 9.43 -1.59
C PRO A 14 1.77 9.67 -0.68
N PHE A 15 1.65 10.46 0.39
CA PHE A 15 2.70 10.61 1.40
C PHE A 15 2.99 9.30 2.12
N GLY A 16 1.96 8.55 2.53
CA GLY A 16 2.11 7.20 3.04
C GLY A 16 2.76 6.26 2.01
N GLY A 17 2.36 6.35 0.74
CA GLY A 17 2.96 5.58 -0.36
C GLY A 17 4.46 5.83 -0.56
N PHE A 18 4.90 7.09 -0.42
CA PHE A 18 6.31 7.46 -0.43
C PHE A 18 7.09 6.77 0.70
N ILE A 19 6.57 6.84 1.93
CA ILE A 19 7.17 6.17 3.09
C ILE A 19 7.21 4.65 2.88
N GLY A 20 6.10 4.06 2.41
CA GLY A 20 6.02 2.62 2.14
C GLY A 20 7.02 2.15 1.08
N SER A 21 7.25 2.96 0.04
CA SER A 21 8.22 2.64 -1.02
C SER A 21 9.66 2.62 -0.50
N LEU A 22 10.01 3.50 0.45
CA LEU A 22 11.33 3.49 1.09
C LEU A 22 11.53 2.25 1.98
N LEU A 23 10.47 1.77 2.63
CA LEU A 23 10.52 0.62 3.53
C LEU A 23 10.64 -0.73 2.80
N VAL A 24 10.38 -0.80 1.50
CA VAL A 24 10.46 -2.02 0.69
C VAL A 24 11.83 -2.70 0.76
N GLY A 25 12.91 -1.93 0.64
CA GLY A 25 14.28 -2.46 0.63
C GLY A 25 14.59 -3.32 1.85
N PRO A 26 14.54 -2.77 3.08
CA PRO A 26 14.79 -3.55 4.30
C PRO A 26 13.75 -4.66 4.52
N LEU A 27 12.48 -4.44 4.14
CA LEU A 27 11.41 -5.42 4.36
C LEU A 27 11.61 -6.68 3.50
N VAL A 28 11.95 -6.52 2.23
CA VAL A 28 12.23 -7.63 1.30
C VAL A 28 13.51 -8.37 1.69
N ASN A 29 14.54 -7.64 2.14
CA ASN A 29 15.80 -8.25 2.57
C ASN A 29 15.66 -9.07 3.87
N LYS A 30 14.79 -8.64 4.79
CA LYS A 30 14.62 -9.30 6.09
C LYS A 30 13.58 -10.43 6.10
N PHE A 31 12.43 -10.22 5.44
CA PHE A 31 11.31 -11.17 5.44
C PHE A 31 11.17 -11.97 4.14
N GLY A 32 12.00 -11.68 3.13
CA GLY A 32 11.84 -12.22 1.78
C GLY A 32 10.64 -11.61 1.05
N ARG A 33 10.49 -11.95 -0.23
CA ARG A 33 9.46 -11.36 -1.11
C ARG A 33 8.05 -11.79 -0.73
N LYS A 34 7.84 -13.11 -0.56
CA LYS A 34 6.55 -13.69 -0.13
C LYS A 34 6.18 -13.29 1.30
N GLY A 35 7.16 -13.24 2.20
CA GLY A 35 6.96 -12.83 3.59
C GLY A 35 6.59 -11.35 3.72
N ALA A 36 7.21 -10.47 2.92
CA ALA A 36 6.85 -9.05 2.85
C ALA A 36 5.40 -8.85 2.36
N LEU A 37 4.95 -9.64 1.38
CA LEU A 37 3.57 -9.63 0.90
C LEU A 37 2.55 -10.10 1.95
N LEU A 38 2.87 -11.15 2.70
CA LEU A 38 2.01 -11.64 3.79
C LEU A 38 1.95 -10.63 4.95
N PHE A 39 3.09 -10.06 5.33
CA PHE A 39 3.14 -9.01 6.37
C PHE A 39 2.32 -7.79 5.97
N ASN A 40 2.43 -7.35 4.71
CA ASN A 40 1.65 -6.26 4.17
C ASN A 40 0.13 -6.54 4.22
N ASN A 41 -0.30 -7.75 3.89
CA ASN A 41 -1.71 -8.15 4.00
C ASN A 41 -2.23 -8.07 5.44
N ILE A 42 -1.48 -8.62 6.41
CA ILE A 42 -1.85 -8.55 7.83
C ILE A 42 -1.90 -7.09 8.29
N PHE A 43 -0.90 -6.30 7.91
CA PHE A 43 -0.83 -4.88 8.25
C PHE A 43 -1.99 -4.08 7.62
N SER A 44 -2.48 -4.48 6.44
CA SER A 44 -3.63 -3.85 5.76
C SER A 44 -4.96 -4.04 6.48
N ILE A 45 -5.07 -5.02 7.39
CA ILE A 45 -6.28 -5.22 8.20
C ILE A 45 -6.44 -4.08 9.22
N VAL A 46 -5.33 -3.57 9.77
CA VAL A 46 -5.32 -2.48 10.76
C VAL A 46 -6.01 -1.20 10.23
N PRO A 47 -5.61 -0.60 9.08
CA PRO A 47 -6.29 0.57 8.54
C PRO A 47 -7.71 0.26 8.07
N ALA A 48 -8.01 -0.97 7.63
CA ALA A 48 -9.36 -1.35 7.25
C ALA A 48 -10.34 -1.32 8.45
N ILE A 49 -9.93 -1.87 9.60
CA ILE A 49 -10.70 -1.80 10.84
C ILE A 49 -10.83 -0.35 11.30
N LEU A 50 -9.74 0.43 11.26
CA LEU A 50 -9.77 1.84 11.65
C LEU A 50 -10.72 2.67 10.78
N MET A 51 -10.75 2.43 9.46
CA MET A 51 -11.72 3.05 8.55
C MET A 51 -13.16 2.58 8.81
N GLY A 52 -13.37 1.31 9.13
CA GLY A 52 -14.69 0.77 9.49
C GLY A 52 -15.24 1.38 10.78
N CYS A 53 -14.42 1.48 11.81
CA CYS A 53 -14.76 2.07 13.10
C CYS A 53 -14.90 3.61 13.04
N SER A 54 -14.33 4.27 12.03
CA SER A 54 -14.42 5.73 11.86
C SER A 54 -15.87 6.23 11.76
N ARG A 55 -16.81 5.42 11.25
CA ARG A 55 -18.23 5.76 11.16
C ARG A 55 -18.88 5.97 12.54
N VAL A 56 -18.32 5.35 13.59
CA VAL A 56 -18.84 5.44 14.97
C VAL A 56 -18.24 6.62 15.74
N ALA A 57 -17.03 7.05 15.37
CA ALA A 57 -16.25 7.98 16.19
C ALA A 57 -16.35 9.46 15.80
N THR A 58 -16.98 9.80 14.66
CA THR A 58 -17.31 11.19 14.21
C THR A 58 -16.19 12.24 14.39
N SER A 59 -14.93 11.80 14.42
CA SER A 59 -13.77 12.64 14.70
C SER A 59 -12.86 12.69 13.48
N PHE A 60 -12.54 13.89 13.02
CA PHE A 60 -11.79 14.13 11.79
C PHE A 60 -10.35 13.59 11.83
N GLU A 61 -9.71 13.55 13.00
CA GLU A 61 -8.36 13.02 13.19
C GLU A 61 -8.28 11.51 12.91
N LEU A 62 -9.38 10.78 13.13
CA LEU A 62 -9.44 9.33 12.91
C LEU A 62 -9.51 8.92 11.44
N ILE A 63 -9.69 9.84 10.49
CA ILE A 63 -9.69 9.53 9.05
C ILE A 63 -8.30 9.72 8.42
N ILE A 64 -7.50 10.65 8.96
CA ILE A 64 -6.19 11.00 8.41
C ILE A 64 -5.17 9.87 8.65
N ILE A 65 -5.15 9.32 9.86
CA ILE A 65 -4.24 8.22 10.25
C ILE A 65 -4.42 6.95 9.39
N PRO A 66 -5.65 6.41 9.21
CA PRO A 66 -5.83 5.25 8.36
C PRO A 66 -5.50 5.50 6.88
N ARG A 67 -5.68 6.73 6.38
CA ARG A 67 -5.29 7.11 5.00
C ARG A 67 -3.78 7.06 4.80
N LEU A 68 -3.00 7.47 5.80
CA LEU A 68 -1.55 7.33 5.77
C LEU A 68 -1.15 5.85 5.82
N LEU A 69 -1.74 5.06 6.73
CA LEU A 69 -1.44 3.63 6.88
C LEU A 69 -1.76 2.84 5.62
N VAL A 70 -2.93 3.03 5.01
CA VAL A 70 -3.29 2.36 3.75
C VAL A 70 -2.40 2.83 2.59
N GLY A 71 -1.95 4.09 2.60
CA GLY A 71 -0.94 4.60 1.68
C GLY A 71 0.39 3.84 1.81
N VAL A 72 0.88 3.64 3.04
CA VAL A 72 2.08 2.84 3.30
C VAL A 72 1.91 1.40 2.80
N CYS A 73 0.75 0.78 3.05
CA CYS A 73 0.46 -0.56 2.54
C CYS A 73 0.54 -0.61 1.01
N ALA A 74 -0.09 0.34 0.32
CA ALA A 74 -0.13 0.43 -1.13
C ALA A 74 1.26 0.69 -1.74
N GLY A 75 2.09 1.53 -1.10
CA GLY A 75 3.47 1.78 -1.51
C GLY A 75 4.34 0.53 -1.40
N VAL A 76 4.18 -0.26 -0.33
CA VAL A 76 4.92 -1.52 -0.18
C VAL A 76 4.45 -2.55 -1.21
N SER A 77 3.14 -2.77 -1.35
CA SER A 77 2.61 -3.81 -2.25
C SER A 77 2.90 -3.53 -3.72
N SER A 78 2.78 -2.28 -4.17
CA SER A 78 3.08 -1.88 -5.56
C SER A 78 4.52 -2.14 -5.99
N ASN A 79 5.48 -2.17 -5.05
CA ASN A 79 6.87 -2.51 -5.33
C ASN A 79 7.15 -4.02 -5.18
N VAL A 80 6.61 -4.66 -4.14
CA VAL A 80 6.89 -6.08 -3.85
C VAL A 80 6.19 -7.02 -4.85
N VAL A 81 4.98 -6.68 -5.32
CA VAL A 81 4.21 -7.50 -6.27
C VAL A 81 4.95 -7.72 -7.61
N PRO A 82 5.37 -6.68 -8.36
CA PRO A 82 6.10 -6.87 -9.60
C PRO A 82 7.48 -7.52 -9.38
N MET A 83 8.12 -7.25 -8.23
CA MET A 83 9.38 -7.91 -7.87
C MET A 83 9.18 -9.42 -7.68
N TYR A 84 8.16 -9.82 -6.93
CA TYR A 84 7.83 -11.22 -6.68
C TYR A 84 7.43 -11.96 -7.96
N LEU A 85 6.57 -11.35 -8.78
CA LEU A 85 6.15 -11.92 -10.06
C LEU A 85 7.32 -12.01 -11.05
N GLY A 86 8.19 -11.00 -11.08
CA GLY A 86 9.36 -10.98 -11.94
C GLY A 86 10.41 -12.04 -11.60
N GLU A 87 10.49 -12.46 -10.33
CA GLU A 87 11.36 -13.54 -9.87
C GLU A 87 10.78 -14.93 -10.13
N LEU A 88 9.45 -15.07 -10.13
CA LEU A 88 8.77 -16.33 -10.42
C LEU A 88 8.58 -16.57 -11.93
N ALA A 89 8.57 -15.51 -12.73
CA ALA A 89 8.29 -15.56 -14.15
C ALA A 89 9.37 -16.32 -14.96
N PRO A 90 8.97 -17.20 -15.92
CA PRO A 90 9.89 -17.71 -16.91
C PRO A 90 10.38 -16.57 -17.82
N LYS A 91 11.63 -16.68 -18.32
CA LYS A 91 12.30 -15.61 -19.09
C LYS A 91 11.45 -15.03 -20.23
N ASN A 92 10.64 -15.86 -20.88
CA ASN A 92 9.80 -15.48 -22.04
C ASN A 92 8.55 -14.66 -21.65
N LEU A 93 8.05 -14.79 -20.40
CA LEU A 93 6.81 -14.15 -19.93
C LEU A 93 7.05 -13.05 -18.90
N ARG A 94 8.31 -12.76 -18.55
CA ARG A 94 8.66 -11.78 -17.51
C ARG A 94 8.15 -10.37 -17.84
N GLY A 95 8.12 -9.99 -19.11
CA GLY A 95 7.55 -8.71 -19.56
C GLY A 95 6.03 -8.65 -19.37
N ALA A 96 5.32 -9.69 -19.81
CA ALA A 96 3.86 -9.77 -19.65
C ALA A 96 3.44 -9.73 -18.17
N LEU A 97 4.12 -10.51 -17.31
CA LEU A 97 3.85 -10.56 -15.87
C LEU A 97 4.21 -9.26 -15.14
N GLY A 98 5.14 -8.46 -15.68
CA GLY A 98 5.45 -7.13 -15.16
C GLY A 98 4.35 -6.09 -15.43
N VAL A 99 3.55 -6.27 -16.50
CA VAL A 99 2.47 -5.34 -16.87
C VAL A 99 1.17 -5.64 -16.11
N VAL A 100 0.97 -6.89 -15.66
CA VAL A 100 -0.24 -7.30 -14.93
C VAL A 100 -0.55 -6.41 -13.71
N PRO A 101 0.39 -6.12 -12.79
CA PRO A 101 0.11 -5.26 -11.63
C PRO A 101 -0.31 -3.85 -12.02
N GLN A 102 0.29 -3.29 -13.08
CA GLN A 102 -0.07 -1.96 -13.57
C GLN A 102 -1.48 -1.94 -14.14
N LEU A 103 -1.86 -2.98 -14.90
CA LEU A 103 -3.22 -3.11 -15.44
C LEU A 103 -4.28 -3.08 -14.33
N PHE A 104 -4.08 -3.84 -13.24
CA PHE A 104 -4.98 -3.86 -12.08
C PHE A 104 -5.09 -2.52 -11.32
N ILE A 105 -4.10 -1.64 -11.46
CA ILE A 105 -4.13 -0.30 -10.84
C ILE A 105 -4.86 0.69 -11.75
N THR A 106 -4.67 0.58 -13.06
CA THR A 106 -5.17 1.55 -14.05
C THR A 106 -6.58 1.26 -14.55
N VAL A 107 -6.99 -0.01 -14.61
CA VAL A 107 -8.28 -0.48 -15.14
C VAL A 107 -9.19 -0.84 -13.97
#